data_AF-A0A2V8BHE6-F1
#
_entry.id   AF-A0A2V8BHE6-F1
#
_cell.length_a   1.000
_cell.length_b   1.000
_cell.length_c   1.000
_cell.angle_alpha   90.00
_cell.angle_beta   90.00
_cell.angle_gamma   90.00
#
_symmetry.space_group_name_H-M   'P 1'
#
loop_
_entity.id
_entity.type
_entity.pdbx_description
1 polymer ?
#
loop_
_entity_poly.entity_id
_entity_poly.type
_entity_poly.pdbx_seq_one_letter_code
_entity_poly.pdbx_strand_id
1 'polypeptide(L)'
;MNQAFGASQGDFPRIIIAPLSIPDCFTTPALAFNVADRYQCPVIILSDLLMSEGNETVDPALLDVEFQIDRGELITAAPGGADGREAAGEPYLRYKDTESGISPRAVPGLPGHVYVAASDEHDEDGVLISDVFTD
;
A
#
# COMPACT_ATOMS: atom_id res chain seq x y z
N MET A 1 -19.31 -9.90 -5.34
CA MET A 1 -17.99 -9.57 -5.93
C MET A 1 -18.03 -8.36 -6.85
N ASN A 2 -18.98 -8.25 -7.79
CA ASN A 2 -19.06 -7.13 -8.74
C ASN A 2 -19.11 -5.73 -8.09
N GLN A 3 -19.74 -5.59 -6.92
CA GLN A 3 -19.72 -4.33 -6.18
C GLN A 3 -18.32 -3.97 -5.69
N ALA A 4 -17.59 -4.90 -5.06
CA ALA A 4 -16.22 -4.65 -4.60
C ALA A 4 -15.23 -4.43 -5.76
N PHE A 5 -15.42 -5.15 -6.87
CA PHE A 5 -14.56 -5.01 -8.05
C PHE A 5 -14.85 -3.74 -8.86
N GLY A 6 -16.12 -3.36 -9.01
CA GLY A 6 -16.55 -2.23 -9.85
C GLY A 6 -16.86 -0.94 -9.11
N ALA A 7 -16.77 -0.89 -7.78
CA ALA A 7 -17.04 0.32 -7.00
C ALA A 7 -15.87 1.31 -7.05
N SER A 8 -15.79 2.10 -8.11
CA SER A 8 -15.17 3.43 -8.11
C SER A 8 -15.41 4.15 -9.43
N GLN A 9 -15.18 5.45 -9.44
CA GLN A 9 -14.89 6.21 -10.66
C GLN A 9 -13.40 6.00 -11.02
N GLY A 10 -13.09 5.90 -12.31
CA GLY A 10 -11.74 5.69 -12.82
C GLY A 10 -11.21 4.26 -12.68
N ASP A 11 -10.07 4.01 -13.33
CA ASP A 11 -9.36 2.74 -13.31
C ASP A 11 -8.11 2.85 -12.42
N PHE A 12 -8.02 1.97 -11.42
CA PHE A 12 -6.85 1.85 -10.56
C PHE A 12 -6.79 0.44 -9.97
N PRO A 13 -5.59 -0.06 -9.65
CA PRO A 13 -5.43 -1.37 -9.04
C PRO A 13 -6.08 -1.44 -7.66
N ARG A 14 -6.78 -2.53 -7.40
CA ARG A 14 -7.36 -2.86 -6.09
C ARG A 14 -7.23 -4.35 -5.87
N ILE A 15 -6.88 -4.73 -4.64
CA ILE A 15 -6.67 -6.14 -4.27
C ILE A 15 -7.88 -6.59 -3.46
N ILE A 16 -8.46 -7.74 -3.83
CA ILE A 16 -9.62 -8.30 -3.15
C ILE A 16 -9.24 -9.68 -2.61
N ILE A 17 -9.36 -9.88 -1.30
CA ILE A 17 -9.06 -11.14 -0.62
C ILE A 17 -10.32 -11.63 0.08
N ALA A 18 -10.64 -12.90 -0.05
CA ALA A 18 -11.78 -13.52 0.63
C ALA A 18 -11.29 -14.69 1.50
N PRO A 19 -11.36 -14.62 2.84
CA PRO A 19 -11.10 -15.76 3.70
C PRO A 19 -12.11 -16.89 3.40
N LEU A 20 -11.68 -18.14 3.56
CA LEU A 20 -12.51 -19.31 3.27
C LEU A 20 -13.14 -19.92 4.54
N SER A 21 -12.62 -19.56 5.71
CA SER A 21 -13.02 -20.11 7.01
C SER A 21 -12.78 -19.13 8.16
N ILE A 22 -13.41 -19.36 9.33
CA ILE A 22 -13.23 -18.52 10.53
C ILE A 22 -11.74 -18.41 10.93
N PRO A 23 -10.94 -19.49 10.91
CA PRO A 23 -9.50 -19.38 11.14
C PRO A 23 -8.77 -18.49 10.13
N ASP A 24 -9.18 -18.47 8.86
CA ASP A 24 -8.58 -17.60 7.85
C ASP A 24 -8.84 -16.12 8.15
N CYS A 25 -9.94 -15.78 8.83
CA CYS A 25 -10.21 -14.39 9.26
C CYS A 25 -9.11 -13.87 10.20
N PHE A 26 -8.41 -14.75 10.93
CA PHE A 26 -7.31 -14.36 11.80
C PHE A 26 -6.01 -14.09 11.03
N THR A 27 -5.70 -14.90 10.02
CA THR A 27 -4.42 -14.82 9.28
C THR A 27 -4.48 -13.90 8.06
N THR A 28 -5.65 -13.78 7.42
CA THR A 28 -5.87 -12.96 6.21
C THR A 28 -5.47 -11.49 6.38
N PRO A 29 -5.77 -10.82 7.51
CA PRO A 29 -5.36 -9.42 7.69
C PRO A 29 -3.86 -9.19 7.59
N ALA A 30 -3.03 -10.12 8.08
CA ALA A 30 -1.57 -9.99 7.99
C ALA A 30 -1.09 -10.00 6.53
N LEU A 31 -1.64 -10.91 5.72
CA LEU A 31 -1.41 -10.92 4.27
C LEU A 31 -1.90 -9.61 3.63
N ALA A 32 -3.11 -9.16 3.99
CA ALA A 32 -3.72 -7.95 3.45
C ALA A 32 -2.85 -6.70 3.70
N PHE A 33 -2.31 -6.52 4.91
CA PHE A 33 -1.40 -5.41 5.20
C PHE A 33 -0.10 -5.49 4.39
N ASN A 34 0.49 -6.68 4.26
CA ASN A 34 1.72 -6.86 3.48
C ASN A 34 1.51 -6.54 2.00
N VAL A 35 0.41 -6.98 1.40
CA VAL A 35 0.14 -6.65 -0.01
C VAL A 35 -0.27 -5.19 -0.19
N ALA A 36 -0.95 -4.57 0.79
CA ALA A 36 -1.26 -3.15 0.78
C ALA A 36 0.02 -2.31 0.76
N ASP A 37 0.97 -2.61 1.64
CA ASP A 37 2.23 -1.88 1.73
C ASP A 37 3.14 -2.16 0.53
N ARG A 38 3.25 -3.43 0.09
CA ARG A 38 4.09 -3.81 -1.04
C ARG A 38 3.63 -3.14 -2.34
N TYR A 39 2.34 -3.20 -2.65
CA TYR A 39 1.81 -2.71 -3.93
C TYR A 39 1.26 -1.29 -3.85
N GLN A 40 1.20 -0.68 -2.67
CA GLN A 40 0.68 0.69 -2.46
C GLN A 40 -0.75 0.86 -3.00
N CYS A 41 -1.55 -0.20 -2.92
CA CYS A 41 -2.91 -0.29 -3.44
C CYS A 41 -3.92 -0.53 -2.31
N PRO A 42 -5.17 -0.09 -2.48
CA PRO A 42 -6.24 -0.46 -1.57
C PRO A 42 -6.49 -1.97 -1.58
N VAL A 43 -6.68 -2.54 -0.39
CA VAL A 43 -6.99 -3.96 -0.18
C VAL A 43 -8.34 -4.09 0.50
N ILE A 44 -9.22 -4.92 -0.07
CA ILE A 44 -10.57 -5.17 0.43
C ILE A 44 -10.64 -6.64 0.88
N ILE A 45 -10.93 -6.85 2.16
CA ILE A 45 -11.22 -8.20 2.68
C ILE A 45 -12.74 -8.41 2.61
N LEU A 46 -13.16 -9.44 1.88
CA LEU A 46 -14.57 -9.82 1.73
C LEU A 46 -14.89 -11.02 2.63
N SER A 47 -15.54 -10.74 3.76
CA SER A 47 -16.11 -11.77 4.63
C SER A 47 -17.65 -11.82 4.51
N ASP A 48 -18.25 -12.82 5.12
CA ASP A 48 -19.70 -12.98 5.24
C ASP A 48 -20.17 -12.97 6.70
N LEU A 49 -21.49 -12.94 6.89
CA LEU A 49 -22.11 -12.89 8.21
C LEU A 49 -21.81 -14.14 9.05
N LEU A 50 -21.79 -15.32 8.44
CA LEU A 50 -21.57 -16.59 9.14
C LEU A 50 -20.16 -16.61 9.74
N MET A 51 -19.15 -16.18 8.97
CA MET A 51 -17.77 -16.11 9.44
C MET A 51 -17.54 -14.98 10.44
N SER A 52 -18.30 -13.88 10.32
CA SER A 52 -18.16 -12.70 11.20
C SER A 52 -18.81 -12.90 12.57
N GLU A 53 -19.91 -13.64 12.65
CA GLU A 53 -20.63 -13.90 13.91
C GLU A 53 -20.40 -15.33 14.45
N GLY A 54 -19.83 -16.20 13.63
CA GLY A 54 -19.52 -17.58 13.98
C GLY A 54 -18.37 -17.68 14.98
N ASN A 55 -18.41 -18.75 15.78
CA ASN A 55 -17.32 -19.10 16.69
C ASN A 55 -16.90 -20.54 16.39
N GLU A 56 -15.60 -20.78 16.34
CA GLU A 56 -15.03 -22.08 16.05
C GLU A 56 -13.91 -22.39 17.06
N THR A 57 -13.81 -23.65 17.49
CA THR A 57 -12.65 -24.09 18.28
C THR A 57 -11.53 -24.42 17.33
N VAL A 58 -10.39 -23.75 17.48
CA VAL A 58 -9.21 -23.92 16.63
C VAL A 58 -8.06 -24.51 17.43
N ASP A 59 -7.09 -25.11 16.74
CA ASP A 59 -5.83 -25.52 17.34
C ASP A 59 -5.11 -24.28 17.90
N PRO A 60 -4.69 -24.25 19.19
CA PRO A 60 -3.92 -23.14 19.75
C PRO A 60 -2.65 -22.79 18.96
N ALA A 61 -2.05 -23.75 18.25
CA ALA A 61 -0.89 -23.52 17.39
C ALA A 61 -1.20 -22.54 16.25
N LEU A 62 -2.47 -22.37 15.85
CA LEU A 62 -2.87 -21.37 14.86
C LEU A 62 -2.74 -19.93 15.37
N LEU A 63 -2.84 -19.73 16.68
CA LEU A 63 -2.72 -18.42 17.33
C LEU A 63 -1.27 -18.09 17.73
N ASP A 64 -0.40 -19.10 17.78
CA ASP A 64 1.03 -18.95 18.07
C ASP A 64 1.81 -18.71 16.77
N VAL A 65 1.55 -17.55 16.15
CA VAL A 65 2.15 -17.18 14.86
C VAL A 65 2.84 -15.82 14.95
N GLU A 66 4.06 -15.76 14.43
CA GLU A 66 4.76 -14.50 14.18
C GLU A 66 4.51 -14.08 12.73
N PHE A 67 3.73 -13.02 12.55
CA PHE A 67 3.45 -12.49 11.22
C PHE A 67 4.69 -11.79 10.66
N GLN A 68 5.17 -12.28 9.52
CA GLN A 68 6.19 -11.57 8.73
C GLN A 68 5.63 -10.24 8.24
N ILE A 69 6.35 -9.15 8.48
CA ILE A 69 5.95 -7.81 8.07
C ILE A 69 6.75 -7.40 6.84
N ASP A 70 6.03 -7.19 5.74
CA ASP A 70 6.59 -6.73 4.48
C ASP A 70 6.09 -5.32 4.17
N ARG A 71 6.99 -4.33 4.30
CA ARG A 71 6.67 -2.91 4.05
C ARG A 71 6.88 -2.49 2.60
N GLY A 72 7.30 -3.41 1.72
CA GLY A 72 7.67 -3.09 0.34
C GLY A 72 8.87 -2.14 0.25
N GLU A 73 8.88 -1.32 -0.80
CA GLU A 73 9.92 -0.33 -1.07
C GLU A 73 9.77 0.93 -0.19
N LEU A 74 9.86 0.74 1.14
CA LEU A 74 9.73 1.82 2.12
C LEU A 74 11.09 2.44 2.45
N ILE A 75 11.22 3.75 2.22
CA ILE A 75 12.39 4.54 2.59
C ILE A 75 12.17 5.07 4.01
N THR A 76 13.03 4.63 4.94
CA THR A 76 12.97 5.00 6.36
C THR A 76 14.16 5.86 6.82
N ALA A 77 15.18 6.01 5.99
CA ALA A 77 16.39 6.77 6.28
C ALA A 77 16.82 7.59 5.07
N ALA A 78 17.26 8.82 5.30
CA ALA A 78 17.71 9.72 4.26
C ALA A 78 19.19 9.44 3.93
N PRO A 79 19.59 9.43 2.65
CA PRO A 79 21.00 9.47 2.29
C PRO A 79 21.59 10.80 2.81
N GLY A 80 22.55 10.76 3.73
CA GLY A 80 23.23 11.98 4.22
C GLY A 80 23.13 12.28 5.72
N GLY A 81 22.41 11.48 6.51
CA GLY A 81 22.36 11.62 7.97
C GLY A 81 21.43 12.74 8.45
N ALA A 82 21.29 12.87 9.78
CA ALA A 82 20.31 13.71 10.47
C ALA A 82 20.49 15.23 10.30
N ASP A 83 21.50 15.65 9.54
CA ASP A 83 21.97 17.05 9.49
C ASP A 83 21.18 17.92 8.50
N GLY A 84 20.11 17.38 7.91
CA GLY A 84 19.14 18.13 7.09
C GLY A 84 19.70 18.73 5.82
N ARG A 85 20.96 18.43 5.46
CA ARG A 85 21.54 18.82 4.18
C ARG A 85 20.96 17.91 3.12
N GLU A 86 20.34 18.51 2.11
CA GLU A 86 19.93 17.83 0.89
C GLU A 86 21.06 16.89 0.48
N ALA A 87 20.76 15.59 0.40
CA ALA A 87 21.66 14.64 -0.22
C ALA A 87 22.03 15.24 -1.58
N ALA A 88 23.32 15.33 -1.89
CA ALA A 88 23.80 15.76 -3.21
C ALA A 88 23.50 14.66 -4.25
N GLY A 89 22.23 14.34 -4.41
CA GLY A 89 21.65 13.30 -5.24
C GLY A 89 20.39 13.81 -5.93
N GLU A 90 19.78 12.95 -6.72
CA GLU A 90 18.58 13.29 -7.48
C GLU A 90 17.41 13.60 -6.55
N PRO A 91 16.51 14.53 -6.96
CA PRO A 91 15.32 14.86 -6.16
C PRO A 91 14.48 13.60 -5.92
N TYR A 92 13.83 13.54 -4.76
CA TYR A 92 12.88 12.46 -4.48
C TYR A 92 11.65 12.59 -5.38
N LEU A 93 11.40 11.57 -6.19
CA LEU A 93 10.24 11.45 -7.05
C LEU A 93 9.29 10.42 -6.43
N ARG A 94 8.16 10.89 -5.88
CA ARG A 94 7.19 10.03 -5.18
C ARG A 94 6.57 9.00 -6.12
N TYR A 95 6.30 9.41 -7.35
CA TYR A 95 5.62 8.62 -8.37
C TYR A 95 6.60 8.22 -9.48
N LYS A 96 7.86 7.96 -9.09
CA LYS A 96 8.90 7.53 -10.00
C LYS A 96 8.45 6.33 -10.83
N ASP A 97 8.62 6.41 -12.14
CA ASP A 97 8.37 5.32 -13.07
C ASP A 97 9.46 4.26 -12.93
N THR A 98 9.05 3.08 -12.50
CA THR A 98 9.93 1.92 -12.30
C THR A 98 9.45 0.75 -13.15
N GLU A 99 10.36 -0.18 -13.48
CA GLU A 99 10.01 -1.39 -14.24
C GLU A 99 8.96 -2.25 -13.52
N SER A 100 8.91 -2.19 -12.19
CA SER A 100 7.90 -2.88 -11.37
C SER A 100 6.55 -2.16 -11.32
N GLY A 101 6.50 -0.88 -11.71
CA GLY A 101 5.33 -0.01 -11.50
C GLY A 101 5.11 0.41 -10.04
N ILE A 102 6.06 0.12 -9.14
CA ILE A 102 5.98 0.46 -7.72
C ILE A 102 7.06 1.51 -7.43
N SER A 103 6.65 2.73 -7.13
CA SER A 103 7.57 3.82 -6.79
C SER A 103 8.00 3.74 -5.32
N PRO A 104 9.29 3.90 -4.97
CA PRO A 104 9.74 3.90 -3.58
C PRO A 104 9.00 4.94 -2.72
N ARG A 105 8.45 4.52 -1.58
CA ARG A 105 7.63 5.36 -0.69
C ARG A 105 8.44 5.82 0.52
N ALA A 106 8.59 7.13 0.71
CA ALA A 106 9.22 7.67 1.91
C ALA A 106 8.24 7.84 3.07
N VAL A 107 8.73 7.63 4.30
CA VAL A 107 7.97 8.00 5.50
C VAL A 107 7.93 9.53 5.66
N PRO A 108 6.81 10.10 6.15
CA PRO A 108 6.73 11.53 6.42
C PRO A 108 7.81 12.01 7.41
N GLY A 109 8.35 13.21 7.17
CA GLY A 109 9.37 13.83 8.00
C GLY A 109 10.81 13.48 7.63
N LEU A 110 11.02 12.69 6.58
CA LEU A 110 12.36 12.36 6.10
C LEU A 110 12.99 13.53 5.31
N PRO A 111 14.17 14.05 5.71
CA PRO A 111 14.84 15.13 4.98
C PRO A 111 15.10 14.75 3.52
N GLY A 112 14.89 15.69 2.60
CA GLY A 112 15.09 15.47 1.16
C GLY A 112 14.02 14.62 0.46
N HIS A 113 12.97 14.18 1.16
CA HIS A 113 11.89 13.36 0.60
C HIS A 113 10.52 14.05 0.74
N VAL A 114 10.49 15.35 0.50
CA VAL A 114 9.25 16.11 0.47
C VAL A 114 8.54 15.81 -0.85
N TYR A 115 7.24 15.57 -0.77
CA TYR A 115 6.39 15.38 -1.94
C TYR A 115 4.96 15.82 -1.62
N VAL A 116 4.16 16.03 -2.65
CA VAL A 116 2.71 16.26 -2.55
C VAL A 116 2.00 15.01 -3.08
N ALA A 117 1.05 14.49 -2.31
CA ALA A 117 0.13 13.47 -2.78
C ALA A 117 -1.23 14.10 -3.02
N ALA A 118 -1.50 14.44 -4.28
CA ALA A 118 -2.78 14.98 -4.71
C ALA A 118 -3.64 13.88 -5.36
N SER A 119 -4.92 14.19 -5.56
CA SER A 119 -5.89 13.28 -6.20
C SER A 119 -5.96 13.41 -7.72
N ASP A 120 -5.58 14.57 -8.24
CA ASP A 120 -5.55 14.86 -9.66
C ASP A 120 -4.34 14.15 -10.30
N GLU A 121 -4.37 14.00 -11.63
CA GLU A 121 -3.25 13.42 -12.37
C GLU A 121 -1.96 14.23 -12.13
N HIS A 122 -0.82 13.54 -12.08
CA HIS A 122 0.43 14.13 -11.64
C HIS A 122 1.65 13.50 -12.30
N ASP A 123 2.74 14.26 -12.43
CA ASP A 123 4.04 13.76 -12.89
C ASP A 123 4.77 12.94 -11.80
N GLU A 124 5.96 12.42 -12.09
CA GLU A 124 6.77 11.60 -11.17
C GLU A 124 7.10 12.33 -9.83
N ASP A 125 7.17 13.66 -9.85
CA ASP A 125 7.43 14.50 -8.67
C ASP A 125 6.17 14.88 -7.87
N GLY A 126 4.97 14.51 -8.37
CA GLY A 126 3.68 14.81 -7.76
C GLY A 126 3.12 16.20 -8.12
N VAL A 127 3.72 16.91 -9.07
CA VAL A 127 3.17 18.15 -9.63
C VAL A 127 1.95 17.83 -10.49
N LEU A 128 0.88 18.58 -10.27
CA LEU A 128 -0.38 18.38 -10.97
C LEU A 128 -0.25 18.66 -12.46
N ILE A 129 -0.77 17.75 -13.27
CA ILE A 129 -0.91 17.91 -14.71
C ILE A 129 -2.38 18.17 -15.01
N SER A 130 -2.65 19.22 -15.79
CA SER A 130 -3.99 19.48 -16.32
C SER A 130 -4.12 18.92 -17.73
N ASP A 131 -5.35 18.58 -18.13
CA ASP A 131 -5.77 18.02 -19.44
C ASP A 131 -5.35 18.85 -20.69
N VAL A 132 -4.57 19.91 -20.52
CA VAL A 132 -4.00 20.75 -21.57
C VAL A 132 -2.65 20.20 -22.09
N PHE A 133 -2.02 19.26 -21.37
CA PHE A 133 -0.71 18.68 -21.73
C PHE A 133 -0.77 17.19 -22.10
N THR A 134 -1.94 16.69 -22.51
CA THR A 134 -2.07 15.36 -23.10
C THR A 134 -1.74 15.47 -24.60
N ASP A 135 -0.56 15.00 -25.00
CA ASP A 135 -0.17 14.88 -26.42
C ASP A 135 -1.08 13.91 -27.21
#